data_AF-A0A9X6AH81-F1
#
_entry.id   AF-A0A9X6AH81-F1
#
_cell.length_a   1.000
_cell.length_b   1.000
_cell.length_c   1.000
_cell.angle_alpha   90.00
_cell.angle_beta   90.00
_cell.angle_gamma   90.00
#
_symmetry.space_group_name_H-M   'P 1'
#
loop_
_entity.id
_entity.type
_entity.pdbx_description
1 polymer ?
#
loop_
_entity_poly.entity_id
_entity_poly.type
_entity_poly.pdbx_seq_one_letter_code
_entity_poly.pdbx_strand_id
1 'polypeptide(L)'
;MQAVDLFEEGTKVPCIARELRVSEKSVYQWRRDWKAGGREALRSKGAPGYDCRLGPHLQARLAVWLDEGPAAHGWRDDQVWTAARVRTLIGRKFHLSYSVSGVTRLLHRMGFSVQVPARPAAERDEDAITAWREATWQEVKPSGRRPARSSASRTKQV
;
A
#
# COMPACT_ATOMS: atom_id res chain seq x y z
N MET A 1 -6.58 22.72 13.85
CA MET A 1 -7.69 23.32 13.06
C MET A 1 -7.68 24.83 13.22
N GLN A 2 -6.52 25.47 13.06
CA GLN A 2 -6.31 26.87 13.42
C GLN A 2 -7.12 27.87 12.57
N ALA A 3 -7.41 27.53 11.30
CA ALA A 3 -8.22 28.37 10.43
C ALA A 3 -9.68 28.55 10.91
N VAL A 4 -10.25 27.55 11.59
CA VAL A 4 -11.63 27.60 12.09
C VAL A 4 -11.74 28.58 13.26
N ASP A 5 -10.82 28.47 14.21
CA ASP A 5 -10.78 29.32 15.41
C ASP A 5 -10.65 30.80 14.98
N LEU A 6 -9.76 31.08 14.02
CA LEU A 6 -9.59 32.41 13.45
C LEU A 6 -10.83 32.92 12.70
N PHE A 7 -11.65 32.04 12.11
CA PHE A 7 -12.92 32.44 11.50
C PHE A 7 -13.99 32.78 12.54
N GLU A 8 -14.03 32.05 13.67
CA GLU A 8 -14.95 32.30 14.79
C GLU A 8 -14.61 33.59 15.54
N GLU A 9 -13.33 33.92 15.66
CA GLU A 9 -12.82 35.19 16.22
C GLU A 9 -13.09 36.40 15.29
N GLY A 10 -13.58 36.18 14.06
CA GLY A 10 -13.88 37.26 13.12
C GLY A 10 -12.64 37.84 12.42
N THR A 11 -11.51 37.15 12.46
CA THR A 11 -10.26 37.62 11.84
C THR A 11 -10.39 37.74 10.31
N LYS A 12 -9.82 38.80 9.74
CA LYS A 12 -9.88 39.05 8.30
C LYS A 12 -9.05 38.03 7.52
N VAL A 13 -9.56 37.60 6.36
CA VAL A 13 -8.94 36.59 5.48
C VAL A 13 -7.45 36.86 5.15
N PRO A 14 -7.01 38.10 4.84
CA PRO A 14 -5.60 38.37 4.58
C PRO A 14 -4.69 38.13 5.79
N CYS A 15 -5.17 38.39 7.00
CA CYS A 15 -4.42 38.13 8.23
C CYS A 15 -4.24 36.62 8.46
N ILE A 16 -5.31 35.85 8.25
CA ILE A 16 -5.30 34.38 8.36
C ILE A 16 -4.35 33.78 7.32
N ALA A 17 -4.37 34.27 6.08
CA ALA A 17 -3.49 33.80 5.02
C ALA A 17 -2.01 34.01 5.37
N ARG A 18 -1.67 35.20 5.92
CA ARG A 18 -0.31 35.53 6.37
C ARG A 18 0.13 34.66 7.56
N GLU A 19 -0.74 34.48 8.54
CA GLU A 19 -0.45 33.69 9.74
C GLU A 19 -0.23 32.21 9.41
N LEU A 20 -1.11 31.64 8.59
CA LEU A 20 -1.04 30.23 8.18
C LEU A 20 -0.10 29.97 7.00
N ARG A 21 0.55 31.02 6.46
CA ARG A 21 1.43 30.97 5.28
C ARG A 21 0.81 30.27 4.07
N VAL A 22 -0.46 30.51 3.83
CA VAL A 22 -1.22 29.98 2.68
C VAL A 22 -1.72 31.12 1.80
N SER A 23 -2.15 30.81 0.58
CA SER A 23 -2.75 31.82 -0.30
C SER A 23 -4.13 32.26 0.21
N GLU A 24 -4.47 33.55 0.03
CA GLU A 24 -5.81 34.07 0.36
C GLU A 24 -6.92 33.28 -0.33
N LYS A 25 -6.68 32.82 -1.57
CA LYS A 25 -7.62 31.95 -2.32
C LYS A 25 -7.97 30.68 -1.52
N SER A 26 -7.00 30.06 -0.88
CA SER A 26 -7.22 28.85 -0.06
C SER A 26 -8.06 29.18 1.17
N VAL A 27 -7.80 30.31 1.81
CA VAL A 27 -8.57 30.77 2.98
C VAL A 27 -10.01 31.14 2.61
N TYR A 28 -10.23 31.78 1.46
CA TYR A 28 -11.59 32.04 0.95
C TYR A 28 -12.34 30.74 0.65
N GLN A 29 -11.68 29.77 0.04
CA GLN A 29 -12.24 28.44 -0.19
C GLN A 29 -12.64 27.78 1.14
N TRP A 30 -11.72 27.76 2.11
CA TRP A 30 -11.98 27.23 3.44
C TRP A 30 -13.14 27.91 4.16
N ARG A 31 -13.24 29.24 4.05
CA ARG A 31 -14.34 30.01 4.65
C ARG A 31 -15.69 29.66 4.01
N ARG A 32 -15.72 29.38 2.70
CA ARG A 32 -16.92 28.91 2.00
C ARG A 32 -17.34 27.52 2.49
N ASP A 33 -16.38 26.59 2.56
CA ASP A 33 -16.65 25.22 3.01
C ASP A 33 -17.10 25.19 4.47
N TRP A 34 -16.50 26.02 5.33
CA TRP A 34 -16.91 26.21 6.72
C TRP A 34 -18.33 26.78 6.84
N LYS A 35 -18.70 27.78 6.04
CA LYS A 35 -20.08 28.31 6.05
C LYS A 35 -21.10 27.27 5.60
N ALA A 36 -20.72 26.33 4.73
CA ALA A 36 -21.61 25.32 4.19
C ALA A 36 -21.77 24.08 5.10
N GLY A 37 -20.71 23.67 5.81
CA GLY A 37 -20.72 22.42 6.59
C GLY A 37 -19.96 22.48 7.92
N GLY A 38 -19.74 23.68 8.45
CA GLY A 38 -19.13 23.91 9.75
C GLY A 38 -17.69 23.38 9.88
N ARG A 39 -17.30 23.02 11.10
CA ARG A 39 -15.93 22.54 11.40
C ARG A 39 -15.61 21.23 10.68
N GLU A 40 -16.62 20.37 10.47
CA GLU A 40 -16.43 19.07 9.82
C GLU A 40 -16.06 19.21 8.34
N ALA A 41 -16.60 20.21 7.63
CA ALA A 41 -16.29 20.45 6.23
C ALA A 41 -14.81 20.80 5.98
N LEU A 42 -14.13 21.36 6.98
CA LEU A 42 -12.69 21.67 6.94
C LEU A 42 -11.80 20.52 7.40
N ARG A 43 -12.38 19.43 7.90
CA ARG A 43 -11.59 18.25 8.28
C ARG A 43 -10.95 17.69 7.02
N SER A 44 -9.62 17.52 7.06
CA SER A 44 -8.89 16.91 5.96
C SER A 44 -9.47 15.52 5.69
N LYS A 45 -9.91 15.29 4.44
CA LYS A 45 -10.32 13.98 3.94
C LYS A 45 -9.11 13.09 3.58
N GLY A 46 -7.90 13.56 3.85
CA GLY A 46 -6.66 13.00 3.33
C GLY A 46 -6.36 13.49 1.91
N ALA A 47 -5.15 13.23 1.43
CA ALA A 47 -4.86 13.40 0.02
C ALA A 47 -5.78 12.45 -0.78
N PRO A 48 -6.48 12.92 -1.82
CA PRO A 48 -7.12 12.00 -2.75
C PRO A 48 -6.01 11.12 -3.32
N GLY A 49 -5.99 9.86 -2.88
CA GLY A 49 -5.02 8.90 -3.37
C GLY A 49 -5.19 8.70 -4.88
N TYR A 50 -4.17 8.15 -5.52
CA TYR A 50 -4.28 7.77 -6.92
C TYR A 50 -5.36 6.69 -7.07
N ASP A 51 -6.33 6.91 -7.96
CA ASP A 51 -7.37 5.92 -8.27
C ASP A 51 -6.72 4.59 -8.63
N CYS A 52 -7.14 3.52 -7.96
CA CYS A 52 -6.66 2.19 -8.28
C CYS A 52 -7.10 1.86 -9.71
N ARG A 53 -6.15 1.62 -10.64
CA ARG A 53 -6.47 1.23 -12.03
C ARG A 53 -7.38 0.01 -12.10
N LEU A 54 -7.30 -0.85 -11.09
CA LEU A 54 -8.23 -1.95 -10.86
C LEU A 54 -9.41 -1.43 -10.02
N GLY A 55 -10.56 -1.19 -10.65
CA GLY A 55 -11.79 -0.83 -9.94
C GLY A 55 -12.31 -1.96 -9.03
N PRO A 56 -13.22 -1.68 -8.08
CA PRO A 56 -13.67 -2.65 -7.08
C PRO A 56 -14.21 -3.97 -7.67
N HIS A 57 -14.97 -3.92 -8.76
CA HIS A 57 -15.47 -5.10 -9.45
C HIS A 57 -14.35 -6.00 -9.99
N LEU A 58 -13.30 -5.40 -10.56
CA LEU A 58 -12.14 -6.14 -11.07
C LEU A 58 -11.29 -6.71 -9.92
N GLN A 59 -11.23 -6.01 -8.78
CA GLN A 59 -10.60 -6.52 -7.55
C GLN A 59 -11.33 -7.77 -7.03
N ALA A 60 -12.66 -7.78 -7.02
CA ALA A 60 -13.45 -8.96 -6.63
C ALA A 60 -13.16 -10.17 -7.54
N ARG A 61 -13.09 -9.95 -8.86
CA ARG A 61 -12.72 -11.01 -9.81
C ARG A 61 -11.30 -11.52 -9.61
N LEU A 62 -10.36 -10.62 -9.32
CA LEU A 62 -8.99 -10.99 -8.99
C LEU A 62 -8.94 -11.85 -7.72
N ALA A 63 -9.72 -11.53 -6.69
CA ALA A 63 -9.78 -12.31 -5.46
C ALA A 63 -10.19 -13.77 -5.71
N VAL A 64 -11.23 -13.99 -6.53
CA VAL A 64 -11.66 -15.35 -6.93
C VAL A 64 -10.52 -16.15 -7.56
N TRP A 65 -9.74 -15.54 -8.47
CA TRP A 65 -8.60 -16.22 -9.09
C TRP A 65 -7.42 -16.45 -8.15
N LEU A 66 -7.25 -15.59 -7.15
CA LEU A 66 -6.24 -15.81 -6.12
C LEU A 66 -6.64 -17.00 -5.23
N ASP A 67 -7.93 -17.16 -4.93
CA ASP A 67 -8.48 -18.27 -4.13
C ASP A 67 -8.43 -19.62 -4.86
N GLU A 68 -8.57 -19.63 -6.20
CA GLU A 68 -8.34 -20.82 -7.03
C GLU A 68 -6.89 -21.35 -6.94
N GLY A 69 -5.97 -20.50 -6.49
CA GLY A 69 -4.58 -20.84 -6.27
C GLY A 69 -3.70 -20.79 -7.54
N PRO A 70 -2.36 -20.75 -7.39
CA PRO A 70 -1.45 -20.58 -8.52
C PRO A 70 -1.46 -21.73 -9.54
N ALA A 71 -1.74 -22.97 -9.13
CA ALA A 71 -1.88 -24.13 -10.03
C ALA A 71 -2.90 -23.88 -11.13
N ALA A 72 -4.06 -23.34 -10.76
CA ALA A 72 -5.17 -23.09 -11.69
C ALA A 72 -4.77 -22.12 -12.81
N HIS A 73 -3.76 -21.28 -12.57
CA HIS A 73 -3.27 -20.27 -13.50
C HIS A 73 -1.91 -20.61 -14.12
N GLY A 74 -1.45 -21.86 -13.97
CA GLY A 74 -0.29 -22.41 -14.67
C GLY A 74 1.02 -22.43 -13.86
N TRP A 75 1.00 -22.11 -12.57
CA TRP A 75 2.16 -22.23 -11.69
C TRP A 75 2.01 -23.45 -10.78
N ARG A 76 2.58 -24.59 -11.21
CA ARG A 76 2.37 -25.89 -10.56
C ARG A 76 3.43 -26.22 -9.50
N ASP A 77 4.62 -25.65 -9.62
CA ASP A 77 5.82 -26.12 -8.92
C ASP A 77 5.78 -25.93 -7.39
N ASP A 78 5.30 -24.77 -6.92
CA ASP A 78 5.41 -24.35 -5.52
C ASP A 78 4.09 -23.82 -4.92
N GLN A 79 2.99 -23.73 -5.70
CA GLN A 79 1.66 -23.26 -5.26
C GLN A 79 1.67 -21.93 -4.47
N VAL A 80 2.64 -21.05 -4.69
CA VAL A 80 2.76 -19.76 -3.98
C VAL A 80 2.38 -18.57 -4.88
N TRP A 81 1.53 -17.67 -4.38
CA TRP A 81 1.34 -16.38 -5.02
C TRP A 81 2.48 -15.42 -4.68
N THR A 82 3.28 -15.07 -5.68
CA THR A 82 4.23 -13.96 -5.58
C THR A 82 3.64 -12.72 -6.23
N ALA A 83 4.05 -11.52 -5.78
CA ALA A 83 3.59 -10.26 -6.39
C ALA A 83 3.91 -10.19 -7.90
N ALA A 84 4.98 -10.86 -8.35
CA ALA A 84 5.31 -10.99 -9.77
C ALA A 84 4.32 -11.89 -10.52
N ARG A 85 3.88 -13.01 -9.94
CA ARG A 85 2.86 -13.88 -10.55
C ARG A 85 1.51 -13.20 -10.61
N VAL A 86 1.11 -12.50 -9.55
CA VAL A 86 -0.11 -11.72 -9.53
C VAL A 86 -0.06 -10.59 -10.58
N ARG A 87 1.08 -9.91 -10.74
CA ARG A 87 1.30 -8.95 -11.83
C ARG A 87 1.05 -9.59 -13.20
N THR A 88 1.63 -10.77 -13.44
CA THR A 88 1.45 -11.50 -14.70
C THR A 88 -0.01 -11.90 -14.92
N LEU A 89 -0.70 -12.37 -13.87
CA LEU A 89 -2.12 -12.71 -13.94
C LEU A 89 -2.97 -11.48 -14.30
N ILE A 90 -2.73 -10.33 -13.65
CA ILE A 90 -3.42 -9.07 -13.95
C ILE A 90 -3.20 -8.66 -15.41
N GLY A 91 -1.96 -8.73 -15.89
CA GLY A 91 -1.63 -8.42 -17.28
C GLY A 91 -2.34 -9.33 -18.28
N ARG A 92 -2.42 -10.65 -17.99
CA ARG A 92 -3.07 -11.63 -18.87
C ARG A 92 -4.60 -11.49 -18.90
N LYS A 93 -5.22 -11.24 -17.75
CA LYS A 93 -6.68 -11.28 -17.60
C LYS A 93 -7.35 -9.92 -17.80
N PHE A 94 -6.66 -8.83 -17.49
CA PHE A 94 -7.21 -7.48 -17.55
C PHE A 94 -6.48 -6.57 -18.54
N HIS A 95 -5.38 -7.02 -19.16
CA HIS A 95 -4.55 -6.20 -20.06
C HIS A 95 -4.03 -4.91 -19.40
N LEU A 96 -3.86 -4.94 -18.07
CA LEU A 96 -3.38 -3.82 -17.29
C LEU A 96 -1.95 -4.05 -16.81
N SER A 97 -1.13 -3.02 -16.99
CA SER A 97 0.25 -3.01 -16.50
C SER A 97 0.34 -2.43 -15.10
N TYR A 98 0.88 -3.23 -14.18
CA TYR A 98 1.26 -2.83 -12.83
C TYR A 98 2.76 -3.03 -12.61
N SER A 99 3.37 -2.19 -11.77
CA SER A 99 4.67 -2.51 -11.17
C SER A 99 4.49 -3.52 -10.03
N VAL A 100 5.55 -4.27 -9.68
CA VAL A 100 5.49 -5.24 -8.57
C VAL A 100 5.09 -4.55 -7.26
N SER A 101 5.68 -3.40 -6.94
CA SER A 101 5.31 -2.60 -5.77
C SER A 101 3.87 -2.04 -5.85
N GLY A 102 3.35 -1.83 -7.07
CA GLY A 102 1.95 -1.49 -7.30
C GLY A 102 1.02 -2.65 -6.96
N VAL A 103 1.38 -3.87 -7.34
CA VAL A 103 0.64 -5.09 -7.00
C VAL A 103 0.68 -5.34 -5.49
N THR A 104 1.82 -5.19 -4.83
CA THR A 104 1.90 -5.32 -3.36
C THR A 104 0.95 -4.34 -2.65
N ARG A 105 0.93 -3.07 -3.08
CA ARG A 105 -0.01 -2.07 -2.53
C ARG A 105 -1.48 -2.37 -2.86
N LEU A 106 -1.76 -2.92 -4.03
CA LEU A 106 -3.10 -3.38 -4.42
C LEU A 106 -3.56 -4.51 -3.49
N LEU A 107 -2.73 -5.54 -3.31
CA LEU A 107 -3.02 -6.68 -2.46
C LEU A 107 -3.25 -6.24 -1.00
N HIS A 108 -2.42 -5.36 -0.46
CA HIS A 108 -2.63 -4.80 0.88
C HIS A 108 -3.97 -4.06 1.01
N ARG A 109 -4.38 -3.28 0.00
CA ARG A 109 -5.69 -2.60 0.00
C ARG A 109 -6.86 -3.57 -0.10
N MET A 110 -6.67 -4.69 -0.78
CA MET A 110 -7.63 -5.79 -0.86
C MET A 110 -7.63 -6.69 0.39
N GLY A 111 -6.80 -6.39 1.40
CA GLY A 111 -6.72 -7.18 2.64
C GLY A 111 -5.78 -8.39 2.60
N PHE A 112 -5.04 -8.59 1.51
CA PHE A 112 -4.06 -9.68 1.39
C PHE A 112 -2.74 -9.31 2.07
N SER A 113 -2.19 -10.23 2.86
CA SER A 113 -0.88 -10.09 3.54
C SER A 113 0.16 -11.05 2.96
N VAL A 114 1.44 -10.68 3.01
CA VAL A 114 2.55 -11.55 2.57
C VAL A 114 2.66 -12.76 3.49
N GLN A 115 2.57 -13.96 2.92
CA GLN A 115 2.74 -15.22 3.63
C GLN A 115 4.13 -15.80 3.38
N VAL A 116 4.79 -16.25 4.45
CA VAL A 116 6.04 -17.04 4.35
C VAL A 116 5.63 -18.51 4.32
N PRO A 117 6.10 -19.32 3.35
CA PRO A 117 5.80 -20.75 3.30
C PRO A 117 6.18 -21.42 4.63
N ALA A 118 5.25 -22.16 5.24
CA ALA A 118 5.50 -22.87 6.49
C ALA A 118 6.46 -24.06 6.32
N ARG A 119 6.65 -24.53 5.09
CA ARG A 119 7.61 -25.59 4.75
C ARG A 119 8.64 -25.03 3.77
N PRO A 120 9.94 -25.14 4.07
CA PRO A 120 10.97 -24.83 3.10
C PRO A 120 10.82 -25.73 1.86
N ALA A 121 11.30 -25.24 0.70
CA ALA A 121 11.36 -26.05 -0.51
C ALA A 121 12.18 -27.34 -0.25
N ALA A 122 11.77 -28.46 -0.87
CA ALA A 122 12.45 -29.75 -0.69
C ALA A 122 13.93 -29.72 -1.15
N GLU A 123 14.27 -28.78 -2.04
CA GLU A 123 15.63 -28.53 -2.55
C GLU A 123 16.49 -27.67 -1.63
N ARG A 124 15.95 -27.22 -0.48
CA ARG A 124 16.69 -26.37 0.45
C ARG A 124 17.74 -27.18 1.19
N ASP A 125 18.98 -27.02 0.77
CA ASP A 125 20.16 -27.50 1.47
C ASP A 125 20.55 -26.49 2.57
N GLU A 126 20.22 -26.82 3.82
CA GLU A 126 20.55 -25.98 4.99
C GLU A 126 22.06 -25.91 5.23
N ASP A 127 22.83 -26.92 4.80
CA ASP A 127 24.28 -26.95 4.93
C ASP A 127 24.92 -26.01 3.90
N ALA A 128 24.44 -26.02 2.65
CA ALA A 128 24.86 -25.06 1.62
C ALA A 128 24.51 -23.61 1.97
N ILE A 129 23.34 -23.39 2.60
CA ILE A 129 22.92 -22.06 3.08
C ILE A 129 23.79 -21.59 4.25
N THR A 130 24.13 -22.48 5.18
CA THR A 130 25.00 -22.16 6.33
C THR A 130 26.41 -21.85 5.85
N ALA A 131 26.98 -22.68 4.97
CA ALA A 131 28.29 -22.47 4.38
C ALA A 131 28.38 -21.14 3.60
N TRP A 132 27.36 -20.81 2.80
CA TRP A 132 27.31 -19.53 2.09
C TRP A 132 27.19 -18.33 3.03
N ARG A 133 26.40 -18.47 4.11
CA ARG A 133 26.21 -17.42 5.12
C ARG A 133 27.48 -17.16 5.92
N GLU A 134 28.28 -18.18 6.18
CA GLU A 134 29.55 -18.05 6.91
C GLU A 134 30.68 -17.55 6.01
N ALA A 135 30.77 -18.05 4.78
CA ALA A 135 31.88 -17.73 3.87
C ALA A 135 31.69 -16.45 3.06
N THR A 136 30.48 -16.17 2.58
CA THR A 136 30.26 -15.17 1.50
C THR A 136 29.43 -13.97 1.95
N TRP A 137 28.70 -14.09 3.05
CA TRP A 137 27.79 -13.03 3.52
C TRP A 137 28.49 -11.73 3.93
N GLN A 138 29.73 -11.80 4.44
CA GLN A 138 30.48 -10.60 4.84
C GLN A 138 30.98 -9.80 3.63
N GLU A 139 31.26 -10.46 2.50
CA GLU A 139 31.78 -9.81 1.29
C GLU A 139 30.67 -9.16 0.45
N VAL A 140 29.46 -9.74 0.47
CA VAL A 140 28.33 -9.29 -0.37
C VAL A 140 27.46 -8.24 0.33
N LYS A 141 27.56 -8.08 1.66
CA LYS A 141 26.66 -7.21 2.43
C LYS A 141 27.05 -5.73 2.30
N PRO A 142 26.25 -4.88 1.62
CA PRO A 142 26.43 -3.43 1.73
C PRO A 142 26.11 -2.95 3.15
N SER A 143 26.78 -1.90 3.62
CA SER A 143 26.56 -1.28 4.93
C SER A 143 25.17 -0.63 5.00
N GLY A 144 24.16 -1.44 5.31
CA GLY A 144 22.75 -1.05 5.30
C GLY A 144 22.02 -1.36 6.61
N ARG A 145 21.20 -0.40 7.05
CA ARG A 145 20.41 -0.29 8.29
C ARG A 145 19.72 -1.60 8.71
N ARG A 146 19.71 -1.88 10.03
CA ARG A 146 19.03 -3.05 10.64
C ARG A 146 17.56 -3.12 10.21
N PRO A 147 17.05 -4.28 9.75
CA PRO A 147 15.64 -4.46 9.49
C PRO A 147 14.85 -4.43 10.81
N ALA A 148 13.73 -3.70 10.83
CA ALA A 148 12.79 -3.74 11.94
C ALA A 148 12.11 -5.13 11.98
N ARG A 149 11.83 -5.61 13.20
CA ARG A 149 11.15 -6.90 13.44
C ARG A 149 9.85 -6.97 12.63
N SER A 150 9.74 -7.92 11.71
CA SER A 150 8.47 -8.25 11.06
C SER A 150 7.71 -9.26 11.92
N SER A 151 6.42 -9.00 12.15
CA SER A 151 5.51 -9.94 12.78
C SER A 151 4.72 -10.64 11.66
N ALA A 152 4.95 -11.93 11.45
CA ALA A 152 4.20 -12.75 10.51
C ALA A 152 3.23 -13.65 11.30
N SER A 153 1.96 -13.68 10.91
CA SER A 153 0.93 -14.50 11.54
C SER A 153 0.12 -15.25 10.47
N ARG A 154 -0.44 -16.39 10.90
CA ARG A 154 -1.22 -17.36 10.11
C ARG A 154 -2.49 -16.70 9.54
N THR A 155 -2.77 -16.86 8.24
CA THR A 155 -3.93 -16.25 7.57
C THR A 155 -5.28 -16.73 8.12
N LYS A 156 -6.11 -15.76 8.46
CA LYS A 156 -7.58 -15.80 8.39
C LYS A 156 -8.01 -14.57 7.59
N GLN A 157 -9.11 -14.70 6.85
CA GLN A 157 -9.85 -13.56 6.33
C GLN A 157 -10.38 -12.76 7.52
N VAL A 158 -10.28 -11.42 7.47
CA VAL A 158 -10.95 -10.51 8.42
C VAL A 158 -12.14 -9.88 7.73
#